data_AF-A0A1G1PZ65-F1
#
_entry.id   AF-A0A1G1PZ65-F1
#
_cell.length_a   1.000
_cell.length_b   1.000
_cell.length_c   1.000
_cell.angle_alpha   90.00
_cell.angle_beta   90.00
_cell.angle_gamma   90.00
#
_symmetry.space_group_name_H-M   'P 1'
#
loop_
_entity.id
_entity.type
_entity.pdbx_description
1 polymer ?
#
loop_
_entity_poly.entity_id
_entity_poly.type
_entity_poly.pdbx_seq_one_letter_code
_entity_poly.pdbx_strand_id
1 'polypeptide(L)'
;MALRVLIDTGATYTMIPRKVARATGLDLAKAYRRVPIITASAVEYVPVLRVPMWRCVGVEVRDLDVICHDLPPESAVDGLLGINFLQHCAPFQRFQREIRSFLIHP
;
A
#
# COMPACT_ATOMS: atom_id res chain seq x y z
N MET A 1 -1.54 -14.58 -8.38
CA MET A 1 -2.77 -13.92 -7.88
C MET A 1 -2.77 -12.47 -8.31
N ALA A 2 -3.92 -11.91 -8.68
CA ALA A 2 -4.08 -10.49 -9.02
C ALA A 2 -5.03 -9.83 -8.02
N LEU A 3 -4.80 -8.56 -7.71
CA LEU A 3 -5.60 -7.76 -6.77
C LEU A 3 -6.11 -6.52 -7.48
N ARG A 4 -7.36 -6.14 -7.24
CA ARG A 4 -7.82 -4.79 -7.57
C ARG A 4 -7.41 -3.89 -6.43
N VAL A 5 -6.57 -2.91 -6.72
CA VAL A 5 -6.06 -1.96 -5.71
C VAL A 5 -6.42 -0.54 -6.11
N LEU A 6 -6.76 0.28 -5.11
CA LEU A 6 -6.94 1.71 -5.29
C LEU A 6 -5.59 2.42 -5.14
N ILE A 7 -5.28 3.38 -6.03
CA ILE A 7 -4.15 4.29 -5.83
C ILE A 7 -4.54 5.26 -4.70
N ASP A 8 -3.80 5.21 -3.60
CA ASP A 8 -4.10 5.99 -2.40
C ASP A 8 -2.87 6.78 -1.95
N THR A 9 -2.86 8.07 -2.29
CA THR A 9 -1.81 9.00 -1.88
C THR A 9 -1.93 9.43 -0.42
N GLY A 10 -3.03 9.10 0.27
CA GLY A 10 -3.18 9.26 1.72
C GLY A 10 -2.59 8.09 2.51
N ALA A 11 -2.38 6.95 1.87
CA ALA A 11 -1.80 5.76 2.50
C ALA A 11 -0.26 5.78 2.44
N THR A 12 0.40 5.70 3.60
CA THR A 12 1.86 5.51 3.66
C THR A 12 2.28 4.16 3.11
N TYR A 13 1.55 3.10 3.46
CA TYR A 13 1.85 1.72 3.09
C TYR A 13 0.83 1.17 2.09
N THR A 14 1.32 0.34 1.17
CA THR A 14 0.51 -0.57 0.37
C THR A 14 -0.16 -1.60 1.29
N MET A 15 -1.42 -1.92 1.02
CA MET A 15 -2.25 -2.77 1.86
C MET A 15 -2.82 -3.96 1.08
N ILE A 16 -2.78 -5.13 1.72
CA ILE A 16 -3.47 -6.33 1.25
C ILE A 16 -4.43 -6.88 2.31
N PRO A 17 -5.49 -7.57 1.90
CA PRO A 17 -6.41 -8.20 2.86
C PRO A 17 -5.79 -9.46 3.46
N ARG A 18 -6.27 -9.87 4.63
CA ARG A 18 -5.73 -11.02 5.37
C ARG A 18 -5.86 -12.32 4.60
N LYS A 19 -6.93 -12.46 3.82
CA LYS A 19 -7.15 -13.61 2.92
C LYS A 19 -6.02 -13.75 1.89
N VAL A 20 -5.51 -12.63 1.38
CA VAL A 20 -4.46 -12.58 0.37
C VAL A 20 -3.13 -12.96 0.97
N ALA A 21 -2.78 -12.42 2.13
CA ALA A 21 -1.57 -12.81 2.85
C ALA A 21 -1.52 -14.33 3.08
N ARG A 22 -2.63 -14.92 3.56
CA ARG A 22 -2.73 -16.38 3.73
C ARG A 22 -2.59 -17.14 2.41
N ALA A 23 -3.28 -16.70 1.35
CA ALA A 23 -3.24 -17.36 0.04
C ALA A 23 -1.86 -17.30 -0.63
N THR A 24 -1.03 -16.31 -0.31
CA THR A 24 0.34 -16.18 -0.84
C THR A 24 1.41 -16.74 0.09
N GLY A 25 1.03 -17.42 1.17
CA GLY A 25 1.98 -17.99 2.15
C GLY A 25 2.70 -16.94 3.00
N LEU A 26 2.20 -15.70 3.06
CA LEU A 26 2.71 -14.69 3.97
C LEU A 26 2.22 -14.99 5.39
N ASP A 27 3.18 -15.20 6.28
CA ASP A 27 2.92 -15.51 7.68
C ASP A 27 2.81 -14.23 8.51
N LEU A 28 1.61 -13.97 9.05
CA LEU A 28 1.35 -12.81 9.91
C LEU A 28 2.13 -12.86 11.23
N ALA A 29 2.51 -14.04 11.70
CA ALA A 29 3.34 -14.20 12.89
C ALA A 29 4.80 -13.77 12.65
N LYS A 30 5.25 -13.72 11.39
CA LYS A 30 6.57 -13.22 10.99
C LYS A 30 6.59 -11.71 10.73
N ALA A 31 5.51 -11.00 11.08
CA ALA A 31 5.50 -9.55 11.02
C ALA A 31 6.61 -8.98 11.92
N TYR A 32 7.54 -8.24 11.31
CA TYR A 32 8.71 -7.72 12.02
C TYR A 32 8.41 -6.42 12.78
N ARG A 33 7.24 -5.80 12.51
CA ARG A 33 6.69 -4.67 13.27
C ARG A 33 5.18 -4.59 13.08
N ARG A 34 4.54 -3.78 13.94
CA ARG A 34 3.15 -3.32 13.75
C ARG A 34 3.15 -1.81 13.65
N VAL A 35 2.28 -1.26 12.81
CA VAL A 35 2.14 0.19 12.62
C VAL A 35 0.69 0.61 12.90
N PRO A 36 0.47 1.80 13.47
CA PRO A 36 -0.88 2.34 13.61
C PRO A 36 -1.41 2.75 12.23
N ILE A 37 -2.68 2.41 11.97
CA ILE A 37 -3.48 2.97 10.88
C ILE A 37 -4.71 3.65 11.49
N ILE A 38 -5.19 4.70 10.85
CA ILE A 38 -6.42 5.39 11.24
C ILE A 38 -7.54 4.80 10.41
N THR A 39 -8.48 4.11 11.05
CA THR A 39 -9.73 3.68 10.43
C THR A 39 -10.83 4.70 10.76
N ALA A 40 -12.01 4.52 10.17
CA ALA A 40 -13.14 5.43 10.40
C ALA A 40 -13.58 5.51 11.88
N SER A 41 -13.30 4.46 12.66
CA SER A 41 -13.77 4.32 14.05
C SER A 41 -12.66 4.35 15.09
N ALA A 42 -11.41 3.99 14.74
CA ALA A 42 -10.34 3.86 15.71
C ALA A 42 -8.95 3.89 15.07
N VAL A 43 -7.92 3.96 15.93
CA VAL A 43 -6.55 3.61 15.53
C VAL A 43 -6.38 2.10 15.70
N GLU A 44 -5.97 1.42 14.64
CA GLU A 44 -5.66 -0.01 14.65
C GLU A 44 -4.18 -0.28 14.43
N TYR A 45 -3.60 -1.23 15.17
CA TYR A 45 -2.21 -1.64 14.96
C TYR A 45 -2.17 -2.87 14.06
N VAL A 46 -1.63 -2.72 12.86
CA VAL A 46 -1.62 -3.76 11.81
C VAL A 46 -0.21 -4.28 11.54
N PRO A 47 -0.05 -5.58 11.24
CA PRO A 47 1.26 -6.17 10.96
C PRO A 47 1.83 -5.61 9.65
N VAL A 48 3.14 -5.36 9.65
CA VAL A 48 3.91 -5.08 8.44
C VAL A 48 4.64 -6.35 8.02
N LEU A 49 4.43 -6.75 6.78
CA LEU A 49 5.07 -7.90 6.15
C LEU A 49 5.99 -7.43 5.04
N ARG A 50 7.05 -8.18 4.80
CA ARG A 50 7.91 -8.00 3.64
C ARG A 50 7.38 -8.86 2.49
N VAL A 51 6.91 -8.24 1.42
CA VAL A 51 6.54 -8.92 0.18
C VAL A 51 7.78 -8.98 -0.71
N PRO A 52 8.29 -10.17 -1.07
CA PRO A 52 9.53 -10.30 -1.82
C PRO A 52 9.50 -9.58 -3.18
N MET A 53 8.31 -9.53 -3.80
CA MET A 53 8.13 -8.93 -5.11
C MET A 53 6.69 -8.48 -5.30
N TRP A 54 6.50 -7.22 -5.63
CA TRP A 54 5.23 -6.62 -5.99
C TRP A 54 5.30 -6.08 -7.41
N ARG A 55 4.28 -6.38 -8.22
CA ARG A 55 4.17 -5.90 -9.61
C ARG A 55 2.83 -5.21 -9.81
N CYS A 56 2.86 -3.97 -10.24
CA CYS A 56 1.67 -3.20 -10.57
C CYS A 56 2.03 -2.10 -11.58
N VAL A 57 1.11 -1.74 -12.48
CA VAL A 57 1.29 -0.64 -13.45
C VAL A 57 2.61 -0.66 -14.23
N GLY A 58 3.12 -1.85 -14.57
CA GLY A 58 4.38 -2.01 -15.30
C GLY A 58 5.66 -1.80 -14.46
N VAL A 59 5.52 -1.64 -13.14
CA VAL A 59 6.63 -1.45 -12.19
C VAL A 59 6.75 -2.69 -11.29
N GLU A 60 7.98 -3.19 -11.13
CA GLU A 60 8.35 -4.22 -10.15
C GLU A 60 9.09 -3.56 -8.99
N VAL A 61 8.65 -3.83 -7.76
CA VAL A 61 9.36 -3.44 -6.53
C VAL A 61 9.64 -4.70 -5.73
N ARG A 62 10.91 -4.88 -5.35
CA ARG A 62 11.35 -5.98 -4.49
C ARG A 62 11.30 -5.54 -3.04
N ASP A 63 11.09 -6.51 -2.16
CA ASP A 63 11.14 -6.28 -0.72
C ASP A 63 10.24 -5.13 -0.25
N LEU A 64 9.01 -5.09 -0.79
CA LEU A 64 8.03 -4.06 -0.46
C LEU A 64 7.41 -4.34 0.91
N ASP A 65 7.44 -3.34 1.78
CA ASP A 65 6.67 -3.37 3.02
C ASP A 65 5.17 -3.24 2.72
N VAL A 66 4.38 -4.17 3.23
CA VAL A 66 2.92 -4.19 3.03
C VAL A 66 2.23 -4.39 4.37
N ILE A 67 1.19 -3.61 4.63
CA ILE A 67 0.32 -3.82 5.79
C ILE A 67 -0.79 -4.81 5.47
N CYS A 68 -1.17 -5.62 6.45
CA CYS A 68 -2.23 -6.61 6.29
C CYS A 68 -3.46 -6.25 7.10
N HIS A 69 -4.51 -5.78 6.43
CA HIS A 69 -5.77 -5.34 7.02
C HIS A 69 -6.89 -5.45 5.99
N ASP A 70 -8.10 -5.76 6.44
CA ASP A 70 -9.26 -5.96 5.57
C ASP A 70 -10.00 -4.63 5.41
N LEU A 71 -10.31 -4.24 4.16
CA LEU A 71 -11.21 -3.11 3.90
C LEU A 71 -12.64 -3.45 4.34
N PRO A 72 -13.51 -2.43 4.53
CA PRO A 72 -14.94 -2.66 4.72
C PRO A 72 -15.49 -3.59 3.63
N PRO A 73 -16.42 -4.51 3.96
CA PRO A 73 -16.95 -5.49 3.00
C PRO A 73 -17.54 -4.87 1.73
N GLU A 74 -18.03 -3.63 1.82
CA GLU A 74 -18.64 -2.86 0.73
C GLU A 74 -17.61 -2.24 -0.22
N SER A 75 -16.31 -2.38 0.07
CA SER A 75 -15.25 -1.79 -0.74
C SER A 75 -15.16 -2.44 -2.12
N ALA A 76 -15.04 -1.62 -3.17
CA ALA A 76 -14.97 -2.07 -4.56
C ALA A 76 -13.60 -2.69 -4.94
N VAL A 77 -12.59 -2.51 -4.08
CA VAL A 77 -11.21 -2.95 -4.27
C VAL A 77 -10.77 -3.90 -3.16
N ASP A 78 -9.77 -4.73 -3.44
CA ASP A 78 -9.21 -5.67 -2.47
C ASP A 78 -8.23 -5.00 -1.50
N GLY A 79 -7.57 -3.91 -1.91
CA GLY A 79 -6.52 -3.26 -1.13
C GLY A 79 -6.14 -1.88 -1.66
N LEU A 80 -5.03 -1.35 -1.14
CA LEU A 80 -4.55 0.01 -1.42
C LEU A 80 -3.12 -0.02 -1.94
N LEU A 81 -2.80 0.85 -2.88
CA LEU A 81 -1.46 1.10 -3.38
C LEU A 81 -0.97 2.43 -2.80
N GLY A 82 -0.17 2.33 -1.75
CA GLY A 82 0.28 3.48 -0.97
C GLY A 82 1.54 4.14 -1.53
N ILE A 83 1.91 5.27 -0.93
CA ILE A 83 3.09 6.07 -1.31
C ILE A 83 4.36 5.23 -1.38
N ASN A 84 4.53 4.26 -0.47
CA ASN A 84 5.73 3.42 -0.46
C ASN A 84 5.96 2.63 -1.76
N PHE A 85 4.90 2.31 -2.51
CA PHE A 85 5.00 1.78 -3.87
C PHE A 85 5.00 2.90 -4.91
N LEU A 86 4.10 3.88 -4.78
CA LEU A 86 3.90 4.93 -5.79
C LEU A 86 5.18 5.74 -6.06
N GLN A 87 6.02 5.93 -5.05
CA GLN A 87 7.33 6.59 -5.20
C GLN A 87 8.29 5.88 -6.17
N HIS A 88 8.03 4.62 -6.53
CA HIS A 88 8.79 3.88 -7.55
C HIS A 88 8.21 4.06 -8.97
N CYS A 89 7.05 4.71 -9.11
CA CYS A 89 6.37 4.91 -10.38
C CYS A 89 6.78 6.26 -11.01
N ALA A 90 7.44 6.22 -12.17
CA ALA A 90 7.87 7.44 -12.88
C ALA A 90 6.72 8.44 -13.17
N PRO A 91 5.50 8.01 -13.57
CA PRO A 91 4.38 8.94 -13.74
C PRO A 91 4.00 9.67 -12.44
N PHE A 92 4.01 8.96 -11.30
CA PHE A 92 3.70 9.56 -10.00
C PHE A 92 4.77 10.55 -9.57
N GLN A 93 6.05 10.20 -9.72
CA GLN A 93 7.16 11.12 -9.43
C GLN A 93 7.09 12.39 -10.29
N ARG A 94 6.70 12.26 -11.57
CA ARG A 94 6.51 13.40 -12.47
C ARG A 94 5.36 14.28 -12.00
N PHE A 95 4.20 13.69 -11.72
CA PHE A 95 3.06 14.42 -11.15
C PHE A 95 3.44 15.19 -9.88
N GLN A 96 4.15 14.55 -8.94
CA GLN A 96 4.61 15.22 -7.72
C GLN A 96 5.56 16.41 -8.00
N ARG A 97 6.46 16.29 -8.98
CA ARG A 97 7.34 17.40 -9.38
C ARG A 97 6.56 18.55 -10.00
N GLU A 98 5.61 18.25 -10.88
CA GLU A 98 4.77 19.25 -11.55
C GLU A 98 3.93 20.01 -10.52
N ILE A 99 3.23 19.33 -9.61
CA ILE A 99 2.46 19.98 -8.53
C ILE A 99 3.37 20.87 -7.66
N ARG A 100 4.55 20.38 -7.26
CA ARG A 100 5.49 21.21 -6.48
C ARG A 100 5.93 22.45 -7.23
N SER A 101 6.11 22.39 -8.55
CA SER A 101 6.49 23.58 -9.34
C SER A 101 5.42 24.67 -9.32
N PHE A 102 4.14 24.32 -9.24
CA PHE A 102 3.04 25.29 -9.07
C PHE A 102 2.99 25.90 -7.66
N LEU A 103 3.47 25.19 -6.64
CA LEU A 103 3.42 25.64 -5.25
C LEU A 103 4.62 26.51 -4.84
N ILE A 104 5.70 26.52 -5.64
CA ILE A 104 6.96 27.21 -5.33
C ILE A 104 7.09 28.55 -6.12
N HIS A 105 6.09 28.90 -6.93
CA HIS A 105 5.99 30.22 -7.55
C HIS A 105 4.82 31.01 -6.92
N PRO A 106 5.10 32.00 -6.06
CA PRO A 106 4.09 32.96 -5.60
C PRO A 106 3.59 33.87 -6.73
#